data_AF-A0A3M7GM14-F1
#
_entry.id   AF-A0A3M7GM14-F1
#
_cell.length_a   1.000
_cell.length_b   1.000
_cell.length_c   1.000
_cell.angle_alpha   90.00
_cell.angle_beta   90.00
_cell.angle_gamma   90.00
#
_symmetry.space_group_name_H-M   'P 1'
#
loop_
_entity.id
_entity.type
_entity.pdbx_description
1 polymer ?
#
loop_
_entity_poly.entity_id
_entity_poly.type
_entity_poly.pdbx_seq_one_letter_code
_entity_poly.pdbx_strand_id
1 'polypeptide(L)'
;MDASLRNTPALMNRIDKLYGDVIKHYEALVSLAAVENATDRNSTALAQYQMQVETTALTRAIEEGQSFTRQLQEMWLFGQLNTIGDSEAKQRSDEAAKDLSRLLQQLASAQKADPDHETKMEA
;
A
#
# COMPACT_ATOMS: atom_id res chain seq x y z
N MET A 1 2.05 2.61 -3.75
CA MET A 1 1.83 1.25 -3.19
C MET A 1 1.87 0.27 -4.34
N ASP A 2 2.67 -0.79 -4.21
CA ASP A 2 2.70 -1.89 -5.18
C ASP A 2 1.31 -2.52 -5.32
N ALA A 3 0.86 -2.74 -6.56
CA ALA A 3 -0.44 -3.33 -6.86
C ALA A 3 -0.55 -4.78 -6.33
N SER A 4 0.58 -5.47 -6.15
CA SER A 4 0.63 -6.82 -5.57
C SER A 4 0.08 -6.89 -4.15
N LEU A 5 0.12 -5.79 -3.40
CA LEU A 5 -0.37 -5.70 -2.02
C LEU A 5 -1.90 -5.62 -1.93
N ARG A 6 -2.61 -5.50 -3.05
CA ARG A 6 -4.09 -5.40 -3.11
C ARG A 6 -4.76 -6.72 -3.48
N ASN A 7 -4.01 -7.81 -3.56
CA ASN A 7 -4.48 -9.11 -4.04
C ASN A 7 -4.17 -10.20 -3.00
N THR A 8 -5.22 -10.75 -2.37
CA THR A 8 -5.09 -11.79 -1.33
C THR A 8 -4.28 -13.01 -1.82
N PRO A 9 -4.56 -13.61 -3.00
CA PRO A 9 -3.69 -14.62 -3.60
C PRO A 9 -2.21 -14.23 -3.69
N ALA A 10 -1.89 -12.99 -4.05
CA ALA A 10 -0.49 -12.55 -4.15
C ALA A 10 0.17 -12.42 -2.77
N LEU A 11 -0.57 -11.97 -1.76
CA LEU A 11 -0.12 -11.93 -0.38
C LEU A 11 0.13 -13.34 0.17
N MET A 12 -0.78 -14.28 -0.08
CA MET A 12 -0.61 -15.68 0.32
C MET A 12 0.61 -16.32 -0.34
N ASN A 13 0.77 -16.15 -1.65
CA ASN A 13 1.97 -16.64 -2.35
C ASN A 13 3.27 -16.06 -1.77
N ARG A 14 3.24 -14.80 -1.30
CA ARG A 14 4.40 -14.17 -0.67
C ARG A 14 4.68 -14.73 0.72
N ILE A 15 3.65 -15.06 1.49
CA ILE A 15 3.77 -15.78 2.77
C ILE A 15 4.40 -17.15 2.54
N ASP A 16 3.87 -17.92 1.60
CA ASP A 16 4.36 -19.26 1.27
C ASP A 16 5.83 -19.22 0.84
N LYS A 17 6.19 -18.23 0.02
CA LYS A 17 7.57 -18.01 -0.40
C LYS A 17 8.49 -17.71 0.81
N LEU A 18 8.10 -16.77 1.67
CA LEU A 18 8.91 -16.39 2.85
C LEU A 18 9.11 -17.59 3.79
N TYR A 19 8.06 -18.38 4.01
CA TYR A 19 8.13 -19.60 4.81
C TYR A 19 9.06 -20.64 4.17
N GLY A 20 8.92 -20.85 2.86
CA GLY A 20 9.78 -21.75 2.09
C GLY A 20 11.25 -21.34 2.12
N ASP A 21 11.54 -20.04 1.98
CA ASP A 21 12.91 -19.52 2.01
C ASP A 21 13.56 -19.74 3.40
N VAL A 22 12.84 -19.47 4.49
CA VAL A 22 13.33 -19.73 5.85
C VAL A 22 13.63 -21.21 6.09
N ILE A 23 12.68 -22.10 5.74
CA ILE A 23 12.86 -23.55 5.91
C ILE A 23 14.05 -24.03 5.09
N LYS A 24 14.11 -23.65 3.81
CA LYS A 24 15.17 -24.08 2.90
C LYS A 24 16.56 -23.77 3.44
N HIS A 25 16.78 -22.54 3.92
CA HIS A 25 18.09 -22.14 4.45
C HIS A 25 18.41 -22.84 5.78
N TYR A 26 17.40 -23.07 6.61
CA TYR A 26 17.59 -23.82 7.85
C TYR A 26 17.91 -25.31 7.60
N GLU A 27 17.19 -25.96 6.69
CA GLU A 27 17.46 -27.34 6.27
C GLU A 27 18.86 -27.49 5.67
N ALA A 28 19.31 -26.52 4.87
CA ALA A 28 20.66 -26.48 4.35
C ALA A 28 21.71 -26.41 5.47
N LEU A 29 21.50 -25.56 6.49
CA LEU A 29 22.38 -25.50 7.66
C LEU A 29 22.43 -26.81 8.44
N VAL A 30 21.28 -27.46 8.66
CA VAL A 30 21.22 -28.77 9.31
C VAL A 30 21.96 -29.82 8.50
N SER A 31 21.80 -29.82 7.17
CA SER A 31 22.52 -30.73 6.28
C SER A 31 24.04 -30.50 6.28
N LEU A 32 24.48 -29.24 6.38
CA LEU A 32 25.92 -28.90 6.48
C LEU A 32 26.50 -29.26 7.85
N ALA A 33 25.70 -29.18 8.91
CA ALA A 33 26.10 -29.58 10.26
C ALA A 33 26.18 -31.11 10.42
N ALA A 34 25.39 -31.85 9.66
CA ALA A 34 25.39 -33.31 9.64
C ALA A 34 26.62 -33.94 8.96
N VAL A 35 27.62 -33.15 8.57
CA VAL A 35 28.91 -33.63 8.04
C VAL A 35 29.72 -34.28 9.17
N GLU A 36 29.25 -35.45 9.61
CA GLU A 36 30.05 -36.45 10.31
C GLU A 36 31.07 -36.99 9.30
N ASN A 37 32.37 -36.82 9.60
CA ASN A 37 33.51 -37.45 8.92
C ASN A 37 34.17 -36.73 7.72
N ALA A 38 34.07 -35.40 7.61
CA ALA A 38 34.96 -34.64 6.72
C ALA A 38 36.37 -34.50 7.33
N THR A 39 37.21 -35.54 7.20
CA THR A 39 38.65 -35.48 7.54
C THR A 39 39.48 -34.70 6.51
N ASP A 40 38.87 -34.30 5.38
CA ASP A 40 39.52 -33.47 4.36
C ASP A 40 39.34 -31.97 4.65
N ARG A 41 40.46 -31.25 4.75
CA ARG A 41 40.51 -29.82 5.05
C ARG A 41 39.77 -28.98 4.01
N ASN A 42 39.80 -29.37 2.74
CA ASN A 42 39.12 -28.61 1.68
C ASN A 42 37.61 -28.73 1.81
N SER A 43 37.11 -29.94 2.09
CA SER A 43 35.69 -30.18 2.36
C SER A 43 35.17 -29.39 3.57
N THR A 44 35.94 -29.34 4.66
CA THR A 44 35.59 -28.55 5.85
C THR A 44 35.58 -27.04 5.58
N ALA A 45 36.56 -26.53 4.82
CA ALA A 45 36.58 -25.12 4.45
C ALA A 45 35.39 -24.73 3.55
N LEU A 46 35.00 -25.61 2.62
CA LEU A 46 33.81 -25.42 1.79
C LEU A 46 32.53 -25.42 2.63
N ALA A 47 32.38 -26.39 3.54
CA ALA A 47 31.22 -26.48 4.44
C ALA A 47 31.10 -25.23 5.33
N GLN A 48 32.22 -24.73 5.87
CA GLN A 48 32.24 -23.50 6.65
C GLN A 48 31.76 -22.29 5.83
N TYR A 49 32.24 -22.14 4.59
CA TYR A 49 31.80 -21.06 3.71
C TYR A 49 30.30 -21.18 3.40
N GLN A 50 29.81 -22.38 3.08
CA GLN A 50 28.40 -22.63 2.82
C GLN A 50 27.54 -22.32 4.04
N MET A 51 27.96 -22.71 5.25
CA MET A 51 27.25 -22.35 6.48
C MET A 51 27.12 -20.83 6.64
N GLN A 52 28.16 -20.06 6.32
CA GLN A 52 28.11 -18.61 6.40
C GLN A 52 27.09 -18.03 5.40
N VAL A 53 27.10 -18.52 4.16
CA VAL A 53 26.16 -18.10 3.11
C VAL A 53 24.72 -18.40 3.52
N GLU A 54 24.44 -19.63 3.96
CA GLU A 54 23.09 -20.03 4.38
C GLU A 54 22.62 -19.25 5.62
N THR A 55 23.52 -18.94 6.57
CA THR A 55 23.18 -18.10 7.74
C THR A 55 22.81 -16.67 7.32
N THR A 56 23.56 -16.06 6.40
CA THR A 56 23.23 -14.73 5.88
C THR A 56 21.92 -14.75 5.09
N ALA A 57 21.68 -15.77 4.28
CA ALA A 57 20.46 -15.93 3.50
C ALA A 57 19.23 -16.14 4.42
N LEU A 58 19.37 -16.95 5.47
CA LEU A 58 18.34 -17.12 6.50
C LEU A 58 18.00 -15.80 7.21
N THR A 59 19.02 -15.06 7.63
CA THR A 59 18.83 -13.74 8.26
C THR A 59 18.05 -12.80 7.34
N ARG A 60 18.43 -12.74 6.07
CA ARG A 60 17.74 -11.94 5.07
C ARG A 60 16.30 -12.38 4.85
N ALA A 61 16.02 -13.69 4.77
CA ALA A 61 14.66 -14.20 4.63
C ALA A 61 13.76 -13.77 5.80
N ILE A 62 14.31 -13.78 7.03
CA ILE A 62 13.60 -13.30 8.22
C ILE A 62 13.35 -11.78 8.15
N GLU A 63 14.36 -10.99 7.76
CA GLU A 63 14.20 -9.53 7.58
C GLU A 63 13.16 -9.19 6.51
N GLU A 64 13.13 -9.95 5.40
CA GLU A 64 12.10 -9.82 4.37
C GLU A 64 10.70 -10.13 4.92
N GLY A 65 10.57 -11.14 5.80
CA GLY A 65 9.33 -11.45 6.52
C GLY A 65 8.88 -10.36 7.49
N GLN A 66 9.82 -9.75 8.22
CA GLN A 66 9.54 -8.61 9.08
C GLN A 66 9.11 -7.38 8.28
N SER A 67 9.78 -7.10 7.16
CA SER A 67 9.42 -6.03 6.23
C SER A 67 8.03 -6.25 5.64
N PHE A 68 7.69 -7.48 5.27
CA PHE A 68 6.36 -7.84 4.79
C PHE A 68 5.28 -7.68 5.88
N THR A 69 5.58 -8.06 7.12
CA THR A 69 4.67 -7.83 8.26
C THR A 69 4.38 -6.34 8.44
N ARG A 70 5.41 -5.48 8.35
CA ARG A 70 5.23 -4.02 8.38
C ARG A 70 4.34 -3.55 7.24
N GLN A 71 4.53 -4.05 6.01
CA GLN A 71 3.68 -3.70 4.87
C GLN A 71 2.20 -4.09 5.10
N LEU A 72 1.94 -5.25 5.73
CA LEU A 72 0.57 -5.64 6.09
C LEU A 72 -0.03 -4.73 7.16
N GLN A 73 0.76 -4.35 8.17
CA GLN A 73 0.33 -3.41 9.21
C GLN A 73 0.05 -2.02 8.63
N GLU A 74 0.92 -1.52 7.75
CA GLU A 74 0.72 -0.26 7.03
C GLU A 74 -0.55 -0.31 6.17
N MET A 75 -0.78 -1.42 5.45
CA MET A 75 -2.01 -1.61 4.69
C MET A 75 -3.26 -1.61 5.59
N TRP A 76 -3.17 -2.19 6.79
CA TRP A 76 -4.29 -2.19 7.74
C TRP A 76 -4.53 -0.80 8.35
N LEU A 77 -3.47 -0.12 8.78
CA LEU A 77 -3.55 1.20 9.42
C LEU A 77 -3.95 2.32 8.45
N PHE A 78 -3.41 2.28 7.23
CA PHE A 78 -3.61 3.33 6.24
C PHE A 78 -4.68 2.99 5.21
N GLY A 79 -5.12 1.72 5.15
CA GLY A 79 -6.22 1.25 4.31
C GLY A 79 -6.10 1.67 2.84
N GLN A 80 -7.21 1.62 2.11
CA GLN A 80 -7.42 2.66 1.11
C GLN A 80 -7.56 3.96 1.91
N LEU A 81 -6.73 4.97 1.63
CA LEU A 81 -7.00 6.33 2.08
C LEU A 81 -8.48 6.59 1.78
N ASN A 82 -9.32 6.67 2.81
CA ASN A 82 -10.74 6.99 2.67
C ASN A 82 -10.84 8.51 2.41
N THR A 83 -10.10 8.99 1.41
CA THR A 83 -10.16 10.37 0.90
C THR A 83 -11.16 10.51 -0.24
N ILE A 84 -11.83 9.40 -0.60
CA ILE A 84 -12.94 9.35 -1.57
C ILE A 84 -14.24 8.88 -0.87
N GLY A 85 -14.38 9.13 0.43
CA GLY A 85 -15.66 9.20 1.13
C GLY A 85 -15.78 10.62 1.66
N ASP A 86 -16.82 11.36 1.24
CA ASP A 86 -17.05 12.80 1.46
C ASP A 86 -16.03 13.49 2.37
N SER A 87 -14.93 13.94 1.78
CA SER A 87 -14.03 14.86 2.46
C SER A 87 -14.83 16.09 2.89
N GLU A 88 -14.54 16.66 4.06
CA GLU A 88 -15.13 17.94 4.49
C GLU A 88 -15.02 19.01 3.39
N ALA A 89 -13.98 18.96 2.57
CA ALA A 89 -13.81 19.83 1.40
C ALA A 89 -14.90 19.63 0.33
N LYS A 90 -15.31 18.38 0.06
CA LYS A 90 -16.39 18.06 -0.88
C LYS A 90 -17.74 18.47 -0.29
N GLN A 91 -17.95 18.24 1.00
CA GLN A 91 -19.18 18.64 1.69
C GLN A 91 -19.35 20.18 1.67
N ARG A 92 -18.28 20.93 1.96
CA ARG A 92 -18.25 22.39 1.82
C ARG A 92 -18.46 22.87 0.38
N SER A 93 -17.88 22.17 -0.60
CA SER A 93 -18.06 22.49 -2.01
C SER A 93 -19.52 22.29 -2.45
N ASP A 94 -20.15 21.19 -2.02
CA ASP A 94 -21.55 20.89 -2.35
C ASP A 94 -22.53 21.85 -1.66
N GLU A 95 -22.25 22.27 -0.42
CA GLU A 95 -23.00 23.33 0.27
C GLU A 95 -22.86 24.68 -0.43
N ALA A 96 -21.63 25.09 -0.74
CA ALA A 96 -21.37 26.33 -1.47
C ALA A 96 -22.06 26.33 -2.84
N ALA A 97 -22.05 25.21 -3.56
CA ALA A 97 -22.73 25.09 -4.85
C ALA A 97 -24.27 25.24 -4.73
N LYS A 98 -24.88 24.71 -3.66
CA LYS A 98 -26.32 24.90 -3.39
C LYS A 98 -26.66 26.35 -3.08
N ASP A 99 -25.84 27.03 -2.28
CA ASP A 99 -26.07 28.45 -1.93
C ASP A 99 -25.90 29.36 -3.15
N LEU A 100 -24.87 29.10 -3.96
CA LEU A 100 -24.63 29.82 -5.21
C LEU A 100 -25.78 29.62 -6.20
N SER A 101 -26.31 28.40 -6.30
CA SER A 101 -27.49 28.09 -7.13
C SER A 101 -28.74 28.86 -6.68
N ARG A 102 -28.99 28.98 -5.37
CA ARG A 102 -30.11 29.78 -4.83
C ARG A 102 -29.98 31.26 -5.15
N LEU A 103 -28.78 31.83 -4.96
CA LEU A 103 -28.52 33.24 -5.26
C LEU A 103 -28.69 33.54 -6.75
N LEU A 104 -28.21 32.65 -7.63
CA LEU A 104 -28.41 32.78 -9.07
C LEU A 104 -29.89 32.70 -9.47
N GLN A 105 -30.67 31.83 -8.83
CA GLN A 105 -32.12 31.78 -9.04
C GLN A 105 -32.81 33.08 -8.60
N GLN A 106 -32.44 33.62 -7.44
CA GLN A 106 -32.98 34.89 -6.95
C GLN A 106 -32.66 36.03 -7.90
N LEU A 107 -31.41 36.15 -8.37
CA LEU A 107 -31.01 37.16 -9.36
C LEU A 107 -31.75 36.98 -10.69
N ALA A 108 -31.86 35.75 -11.20
CA ALA A 108 -32.60 35.48 -12.42
C ALA A 108 -34.09 35.83 -12.29
N SER A 109 -34.70 35.57 -11.13
CA SER A 109 -36.08 35.95 -10.85
C SER A 109 -36.27 37.45 -10.67
N ALA A 110 -35.31 38.16 -10.08
CA ALA A 110 -35.31 39.61 -9.95
C ALA A 110 -35.15 40.31 -11.31
N GLN A 111 -34.27 39.77 -12.17
CA GLN A 111 -34.05 40.28 -13.52
C GLN A 111 -35.24 40.02 -14.45
N LYS A 112 -36.02 38.96 -14.21
CA LYS A 112 -37.27 38.69 -14.94
C LYS A 112 -38.45 39.52 -14.43
N ALA A 113 -38.34 40.10 -13.24
CA ALA A 113 -39.34 40.98 -12.64
C ALA A 113 -39.17 42.46 -13.02
N ASP A 114 -38.12 42.82 -13.76
CA ASP A 114 -37.93 44.14 -14.37
C ASP A 114 -38.08 44.08 -15.90
N PRO A 115 -39.31 44.07 -16.45
CA PRO A 115 -39.54 44.21 -17.87
C PRO A 115 -39.63 45.67 -18.36
N ASP A 116 -39.43 46.69 -17.51
CA ASP A 116 -39.79 48.09 -17.86
C ASP A 116 -38.60 49.07 -17.92
N HIS A 117 -37.34 48.63 -17.79
CA HIS A 117 -36.22 49.58 -17.82
C HIS A 117 -35.88 50.11 -19.24
N GLU A 118 -36.43 49.53 -20.31
CA GLU A 118 -36.21 50.04 -21.69
C GLU A 118 -37.22 51.14 -22.12
N THR A 119 -38.33 51.36 -21.42
CA THR A 119 -39.39 52.29 -21.89
C THR A 119 -39.37 53.70 -21.29
N LYS A 120 -38.36 54.05 -20.46
CA LYS A 120 -38.29 55.38 -19.81
C LYS A 120 -37.18 56.31 -20.31
N MET A 121 -36.54 56.01 -21.45
CA MET A 121 -35.54 56.91 -22.05
C MET A 121 -35.98 57.62 -23.34
N GLU A 122 -37.26 57.54 -23.73
CA GLU A 122 -37.82 58.38 -24.80
C GLU A 122 -39.24 58.85 -24.44
N ALA A 123 -39.35 60.01 -23.77
CA ALA A 123 -40.46 60.97 -23.83
C ALA A 123 -40.15 62.22 -23.01
#